data_AF-G6C6N0-F1
#
_entry.id   AF-G6C6N0-F1
#
_cell.length_a   1.000
_cell.length_b   1.000
_cell.length_c   1.000
_cell.angle_alpha   90.00
_cell.angle_beta   90.00
_cell.angle_gamma   90.00
#
_symmetry.space_group_name_H-M   'P 1'
#
loop_
_entity.id
_entity.type
_entity.pdbx_description
1 polymer ?
#
loop_
_entity_poly.entity_id
_entity_poly.type
_entity_poly.pdbx_seq_one_letter_code
_entity_poly.pdbx_strand_id
1 'polypeptide(L)'
;MSIESSCVRLDEGRWNPKNRELLEKLIEKYRNTNSYAVFDWDNTSIQGDTQQNLFIYQIENLKYKLNPEKFNEVIRKNIPTTDFDERFKNSKGGVLNLTKLANDIYKSYIFLYKNYISTKKISLKEIRNTEEFKDFRAKMHFLHNALPGNFSEELACLWEFYLLSGMTKDEAKNLAKEAIDTKLGEAIGDVIVESSRILTGEAGVVKGIYDNGLRIRSEMANLYHELKRNGIDVYVISASMQELIEVFATDKSYGYNLDEDKIYAMRLRTTIDDVLIDEFNEDYAFTQKEGKSETIERFIRDKYEGKGPILVGGDALGDESMLTKFRDTEVILIMKREGKLDNLVNDKRALIQYRNFKTGLLDPKNY
;
A
#
# COMPACT_ATOMS: atom_id res chain seq x y z
N MET A 1 -23.46 40.13 -7.51
CA MET A 1 -22.74 39.64 -6.32
C MET A 1 -21.37 39.19 -6.81
N SER A 2 -20.35 39.98 -6.54
CA SER A 2 -18.96 39.56 -6.74
C SER A 2 -18.73 38.33 -5.87
N ILE A 3 -18.31 37.23 -6.48
CA ILE A 3 -17.80 36.08 -5.74
C ILE A 3 -16.58 36.61 -5.00
N GLU A 4 -16.70 36.84 -3.68
CA GLU A 4 -15.54 37.07 -2.84
C GLU A 4 -14.54 35.95 -3.14
N SER A 5 -13.31 36.32 -3.51
CA SER A 5 -12.22 35.36 -3.66
C SER A 5 -12.22 34.45 -2.44
N SER A 6 -12.57 33.17 -2.60
CA SER A 6 -12.54 32.23 -1.50
C SER A 6 -11.11 32.21 -0.98
N CYS A 7 -10.89 32.70 0.24
CA CYS A 7 -9.58 32.67 0.87
C CYS A 7 -9.13 31.21 0.96
N VAL A 8 -7.92 30.89 0.46
CA VAL A 8 -7.32 29.57 0.66
C VAL A 8 -7.24 29.33 2.17
N ARG A 9 -7.87 28.25 2.64
CA ARG A 9 -7.89 27.94 4.06
C ARG A 9 -7.88 26.44 4.29
N LEU A 10 -6.78 25.94 4.83
CA LEU A 10 -6.71 24.58 5.35
C LEU A 10 -7.28 24.55 6.77
N ASP A 11 -7.98 23.47 7.08
CA ASP A 11 -8.42 23.22 8.45
C ASP A 11 -7.19 23.17 9.36
N GLU A 12 -7.31 23.68 10.60
CA GLU A 12 -6.21 23.63 11.56
C GLU A 12 -5.76 22.19 11.78
N GLY A 13 -6.73 21.30 11.99
CA GLY A 13 -6.49 19.86 12.13
C GLY A 13 -5.39 19.57 13.15
N ARG A 14 -4.55 18.58 12.83
CA ARG A 14 -3.30 18.29 13.56
C ARG A 14 -2.06 18.58 12.72
N TRP A 15 -2.16 19.53 11.80
CA TRP A 15 -1.01 20.00 11.04
C TRP A 15 0.02 20.62 11.98
N ASN A 16 1.29 20.45 11.67
CA ASN A 16 2.30 21.40 12.11
C ASN A 16 1.91 22.80 11.61
N PRO A 17 1.80 23.83 12.47
CA PRO A 17 1.30 25.15 12.08
C PRO A 17 2.09 25.81 10.94
N LYS A 18 3.42 25.63 10.92
CA LYS A 18 4.29 26.17 9.87
C LYS A 18 4.05 25.46 8.54
N ASN A 19 3.89 24.14 8.56
CA ASN A 19 3.57 23.38 7.35
C ASN A 19 2.24 23.85 6.75
N ARG A 20 1.21 24.00 7.58
CA ARG A 20 -0.10 24.50 7.14
C ARG A 20 -0.01 25.87 6.47
N GLU A 21 0.65 26.83 7.12
CA GLU A 21 0.81 28.18 6.59
C GLU A 21 1.55 28.19 5.23
N LEU A 22 2.59 27.37 5.10
CA LEU A 22 3.34 27.28 3.84
C LEU A 22 2.55 26.59 2.72
N LEU A 23 1.75 25.58 3.04
CA LEU A 23 0.83 24.96 2.08
C LEU A 23 -0.24 25.95 1.62
N GLU A 24 -0.84 26.73 2.52
CA GLU A 24 -1.81 27.77 2.16
C GLU A 24 -1.19 28.82 1.22
N LYS A 25 0.03 29.28 1.51
CA LYS A 25 0.75 30.22 0.63
C LYS A 25 1.06 29.61 -0.74
N LEU A 26 1.39 28.33 -0.80
CA LEU A 26 1.63 27.63 -2.06
C LEU A 26 0.35 27.56 -2.91
N ILE A 27 -0.76 27.16 -2.30
CA ILE A 27 -2.06 27.06 -2.99
C ILE A 27 -2.49 28.45 -3.49
N GLU A 28 -2.32 29.51 -2.70
CA GLU A 28 -2.62 30.88 -3.13
C GLU A 28 -1.77 31.30 -4.34
N LYS A 29 -0.47 31.00 -4.31
CA LYS A 29 0.47 31.33 -5.40
C LYS A 29 0.11 30.65 -6.73
N TYR A 30 -0.37 29.41 -6.68
CA TYR A 30 -0.65 28.58 -7.87
C TYR A 30 -2.15 28.42 -8.19
N ARG A 31 -3.00 29.24 -7.56
CA ARG A 31 -4.44 29.21 -7.78
C ARG A 31 -4.75 29.46 -9.25
N ASN A 32 -5.44 28.51 -9.89
CA ASN A 32 -5.86 28.57 -11.29
C ASN A 32 -4.70 28.82 -12.29
N THR A 33 -3.48 28.35 -11.99
CA THR A 33 -2.31 28.51 -12.87
C THR A 33 -2.00 27.28 -13.73
N ASN A 34 -2.99 26.41 -13.97
CA ASN A 34 -2.82 25.12 -14.66
C ASN A 34 -1.69 24.30 -14.03
N SER A 35 -1.83 23.99 -12.74
CA SER A 35 -0.81 23.33 -11.91
C SER A 35 -1.36 22.08 -11.24
N TYR A 36 -0.48 21.20 -10.77
CA TYR A 36 -0.86 19.96 -10.12
C TYR A 36 0.09 19.56 -9.00
N ALA A 37 -0.41 18.74 -8.09
CA ALA A 37 0.32 18.13 -7.00
C ALA A 37 0.27 16.60 -7.11
N VAL A 38 1.30 15.93 -6.61
CA VAL A 38 1.43 14.46 -6.64
C VAL A 38 1.65 13.94 -5.23
N PHE A 39 0.97 12.87 -4.85
CA PHE A 39 1.14 12.26 -3.53
C PHE A 39 1.29 10.75 -3.64
N ASP A 40 2.13 10.17 -2.79
CA ASP A 40 2.01 8.76 -2.46
C ASP A 40 0.75 8.50 -1.62
N TRP A 41 0.28 7.25 -1.62
CA TRP A 41 -0.90 6.85 -0.88
C TRP A 41 -0.59 6.33 0.52
N ASP A 42 0.05 5.17 0.58
CA ASP A 42 0.27 4.41 1.80
C ASP A 42 1.23 5.15 2.73
N ASN A 43 0.92 5.24 4.02
CA ASN A 43 1.65 6.06 5.01
C ASN A 43 1.81 7.57 4.73
N THR A 44 1.51 8.06 3.52
CA THR A 44 1.50 9.46 3.11
C THR A 44 0.10 10.07 3.20
N SER A 45 -0.81 9.64 2.32
CA SER A 45 -2.22 10.07 2.26
C SER A 45 -3.05 9.50 3.41
N ILE A 46 -2.71 8.28 3.83
CA ILE A 46 -3.35 7.52 4.92
C ILE A 46 -2.30 7.14 6.00
N GLN A 47 -2.76 6.58 7.12
CA GLN A 47 -1.91 5.77 7.99
C GLN A 47 -2.05 4.29 7.60
N GLY A 48 -0.91 3.61 7.56
CA GLY A 48 -0.84 2.19 7.24
C GLY A 48 -0.65 1.96 5.74
N ASP A 49 -0.56 0.68 5.38
CA ASP A 49 -0.33 0.21 4.02
C ASP A 49 -1.53 -0.60 3.53
N THR A 50 -2.15 -0.15 2.46
CA THR A 50 -3.40 -0.69 1.91
C THR A 50 -3.19 -2.09 1.37
N GLN A 51 -2.10 -2.33 0.64
CA GLN A 51 -1.80 -3.65 0.07
C GLN A 51 -1.50 -4.66 1.17
N GLN A 52 -0.65 -4.31 2.13
CA GLN A 52 -0.34 -5.18 3.27
C GLN A 52 -1.59 -5.54 4.06
N ASN A 53 -2.48 -4.57 4.28
CA ASN A 53 -3.73 -4.79 5.01
C ASN A 53 -4.75 -5.62 4.22
N LEU A 54 -4.76 -5.53 2.89
CA LEU A 54 -5.50 -6.47 2.04
C LEU A 54 -4.92 -7.89 2.16
N PHE A 55 -3.59 -8.04 2.09
CA PHE A 55 -2.93 -9.34 2.23
C PHE A 55 -3.27 -10.00 3.57
N ILE A 56 -3.21 -9.24 4.68
CA ILE A 56 -3.65 -9.71 6.00
C ILE A 56 -5.14 -10.13 5.94
N TYR A 57 -6.01 -9.27 5.39
CA TYR A 57 -7.44 -9.58 5.29
C TYR A 57 -7.72 -10.85 4.48
N GLN A 58 -7.01 -11.07 3.38
CA GLN A 58 -7.14 -12.29 2.55
C GLN A 58 -6.77 -13.55 3.32
N ILE A 59 -5.68 -13.52 4.09
CA ILE A 59 -5.25 -14.65 4.93
C ILE A 59 -6.31 -14.92 6.00
N GLU A 60 -6.71 -13.89 6.74
CA GLU A 60 -7.66 -14.04 7.84
C GLU A 60 -9.00 -14.58 7.34
N ASN A 61 -9.46 -14.16 6.16
CA ASN A 61 -10.78 -14.51 5.64
C ASN A 61 -10.77 -15.60 4.57
N LEU A 62 -9.58 -16.13 4.23
CA LEU A 62 -9.35 -17.12 3.18
C LEU A 62 -10.03 -16.74 1.84
N LYS A 63 -9.82 -15.49 1.42
CA LYS A 63 -10.44 -14.88 0.23
C LYS A 63 -9.49 -15.00 -0.97
N TYR A 64 -9.54 -16.16 -1.63
CA TYR A 64 -8.74 -16.48 -2.82
C TYR A 64 -9.61 -17.09 -3.91
N LYS A 65 -9.32 -16.74 -5.17
CA LYS A 65 -9.96 -17.35 -6.37
C LYS A 65 -9.04 -18.38 -7.05
N LEU A 66 -8.03 -18.84 -6.31
CA LEU A 66 -6.99 -19.76 -6.76
C LEU A 66 -7.33 -21.18 -6.29
N ASN A 67 -7.40 -22.13 -7.22
CA ASN A 67 -7.38 -23.55 -6.87
C ASN A 67 -6.00 -23.92 -6.26
N PRO A 68 -5.87 -25.09 -5.59
CA PRO A 68 -4.62 -25.43 -4.92
C PRO A 68 -3.39 -25.43 -5.84
N GLU A 69 -3.54 -25.93 -7.07
CA GLU A 69 -2.44 -26.02 -8.04
C GLU A 69 -1.94 -24.63 -8.45
N LYS A 70 -2.86 -23.74 -8.84
CA LYS A 70 -2.51 -22.36 -9.22
C LYS A 70 -2.03 -21.55 -8.02
N PHE A 71 -2.58 -21.78 -6.83
CA PHE A 71 -2.08 -21.16 -5.61
C PHE A 71 -0.62 -21.54 -5.34
N ASN A 72 -0.28 -22.83 -5.46
CA ASN A 72 1.09 -23.31 -5.28
C ASN A 72 2.06 -22.76 -6.33
N GLU A 73 1.60 -22.56 -7.57
CA GLU A 73 2.35 -21.88 -8.62
C GLU A 73 2.63 -20.42 -8.24
N VAL A 74 1.58 -19.67 -7.88
CA VAL A 74 1.65 -18.25 -7.52
C VAL A 74 2.61 -18.02 -6.35
N ILE A 75 2.49 -18.77 -5.24
CA ILE A 75 3.32 -18.53 -4.06
C ILE A 75 4.81 -18.83 -4.28
N ARG A 76 5.16 -19.51 -5.38
CA ARG A 76 6.54 -19.84 -5.77
C ARG A 76 7.04 -19.01 -6.96
N LYS A 77 6.18 -18.24 -7.59
CA LYS A 77 6.46 -17.59 -8.86
C LYS A 77 7.64 -16.63 -8.72
N ASN A 78 8.65 -16.84 -9.55
CA ASN A 78 9.88 -16.03 -9.61
C ASN A 78 10.72 -15.99 -8.33
N ILE A 79 10.41 -16.80 -7.31
CA ILE A 79 11.16 -16.79 -6.05
C ILE A 79 12.28 -17.86 -6.07
N PRO A 80 13.55 -17.47 -5.86
CA PRO A 80 14.64 -18.42 -5.72
C PRO A 80 14.45 -19.38 -4.51
N THR A 81 14.95 -20.60 -4.65
CA THR A 81 14.86 -21.65 -3.61
C THR A 81 16.06 -21.71 -2.68
N THR A 82 16.99 -20.77 -2.80
CA THR A 82 18.15 -20.63 -1.91
C THR A 82 17.71 -20.33 -0.48
N ASP A 83 18.58 -20.66 0.47
CA ASP A 83 18.37 -20.27 1.86
C ASP A 83 18.24 -18.76 1.99
N PHE A 84 17.33 -18.36 2.87
CA PHE A 84 17.14 -16.97 3.24
C PHE A 84 18.30 -16.49 4.13
N ASP A 85 18.36 -15.18 4.35
CA ASP A 85 19.22 -14.51 5.30
C ASP A 85 19.10 -15.17 6.68
N GLU A 86 20.22 -15.21 7.39
CA GLU A 86 20.36 -15.91 8.66
C GLU A 86 19.33 -15.46 9.71
N ARG A 87 18.75 -14.26 9.60
CA ARG A 87 17.68 -13.80 10.49
C ARG A 87 16.35 -14.55 10.31
N PHE A 88 16.12 -15.20 9.17
CA PHE A 88 14.89 -15.94 8.87
C PHE A 88 15.02 -17.42 9.25
N LYS A 89 14.97 -17.67 10.56
CA LYS A 89 15.06 -19.01 11.16
C LYS A 89 13.72 -19.49 11.72
N ASN A 90 13.55 -20.80 11.75
CA ASN A 90 12.50 -21.42 12.54
C ASN A 90 12.83 -21.39 14.05
N SER A 91 11.88 -21.83 14.88
CA SER A 91 12.01 -21.82 16.34
C SER A 91 13.13 -22.72 16.90
N LYS A 92 13.73 -23.58 16.06
CA LYS A 92 14.90 -24.41 16.42
C LYS A 92 16.22 -23.85 15.88
N GLY A 93 16.22 -22.64 15.31
CA GLY A 93 17.40 -21.98 14.77
C GLY A 93 17.80 -22.41 13.35
N GLY A 94 17.00 -23.25 12.68
CA GLY A 94 17.26 -23.67 11.31
C GLY A 94 16.85 -22.58 10.32
N VAL A 95 17.78 -22.18 9.44
CA VAL A 95 17.52 -21.23 8.35
C VAL A 95 16.51 -21.84 7.36
N LEU A 96 15.57 -21.01 6.92
CA LEU A 96 14.50 -21.40 6.02
C LEU A 96 14.78 -20.99 4.57
N ASN A 97 14.02 -21.59 3.66
CA ASN A 97 13.98 -21.24 2.25
C ASN A 97 12.54 -21.36 1.74
N LEU A 98 12.33 -20.91 0.50
CA LEU A 98 11.02 -20.97 -0.16
C LEU A 98 10.46 -22.40 -0.18
N THR A 99 11.27 -23.40 -0.52
CA THR A 99 10.80 -24.78 -0.72
C THR A 99 10.10 -25.30 0.53
N LYS A 100 10.76 -25.21 1.68
CA LYS A 100 10.21 -25.70 2.97
C LYS A 100 8.92 -24.99 3.34
N LEU A 101 8.88 -23.66 3.23
CA LEU A 101 7.69 -22.87 3.55
C LEU A 101 6.54 -23.14 2.59
N ALA A 102 6.80 -23.09 1.29
CA ALA A 102 5.77 -23.25 0.27
C ALA A 102 5.18 -24.67 0.28
N ASN A 103 5.95 -25.72 0.62
CA ASN A 103 5.42 -27.07 0.77
C ASN A 103 4.38 -27.13 1.91
N ASP A 104 4.70 -26.53 3.05
CA ASP A 104 3.83 -26.50 4.21
C ASP A 104 2.59 -25.63 3.99
N ILE A 105 2.78 -24.43 3.43
CA ILE A 105 1.70 -23.51 3.06
C ILE A 105 0.75 -24.22 2.08
N TYR A 106 1.27 -24.87 1.05
CA TYR A 106 0.46 -25.58 0.06
C TYR A 106 -0.36 -26.72 0.69
N LYS A 107 0.27 -27.53 1.54
CA LYS A 107 -0.43 -28.60 2.27
C LYS A 107 -1.58 -28.06 3.10
N SER A 108 -1.36 -26.98 3.84
CA SER A 108 -2.40 -26.31 4.61
C SER A 108 -3.49 -25.72 3.70
N TYR A 109 -3.10 -25.09 2.59
CA TYR A 109 -4.03 -24.51 1.62
C TYR A 109 -4.96 -25.55 0.99
N ILE A 110 -4.50 -26.77 0.67
CA ILE A 110 -5.38 -27.84 0.16
C ILE A 110 -6.52 -28.13 1.15
N PHE A 111 -6.21 -28.23 2.44
CA PHE A 111 -7.21 -28.44 3.47
C PHE A 111 -8.18 -27.26 3.56
N LEU A 112 -7.66 -26.03 3.62
CA LEU A 112 -8.46 -24.80 3.72
C LEU A 112 -9.36 -24.64 2.50
N TYR A 113 -8.85 -24.97 1.31
CA TYR A 113 -9.58 -24.91 0.07
C TYR A 113 -10.76 -25.88 0.07
N LYS A 114 -10.52 -27.15 0.40
CA LYS A 114 -11.54 -28.20 0.42
C LYS A 114 -12.63 -27.94 1.45
N ASN A 115 -12.28 -27.37 2.61
CA ASN A 115 -13.18 -27.26 3.75
C ASN A 115 -13.84 -25.89 3.91
N TYR A 116 -13.28 -24.84 3.29
CA TYR A 116 -13.86 -23.49 3.37
C TYR A 116 -13.90 -22.76 2.03
N ILE A 117 -12.76 -22.59 1.35
CA ILE A 117 -12.69 -21.67 0.19
C ILE A 117 -13.66 -22.11 -0.91
N SER A 118 -13.65 -23.40 -1.29
CA SER A 118 -14.47 -23.92 -2.38
C SER A 118 -15.89 -24.35 -1.98
N THR A 119 -16.09 -24.82 -0.74
CA THR A 119 -17.35 -25.49 -0.35
C THR A 119 -18.04 -24.92 0.87
N LYS A 120 -17.36 -24.07 1.66
CA LYS A 120 -17.87 -23.53 2.95
C LYS A 120 -18.39 -24.62 3.92
N LYS A 121 -17.81 -25.83 3.89
CA LYS A 121 -18.19 -26.96 4.77
C LYS A 121 -18.02 -26.64 6.27
N ILE A 122 -16.96 -25.92 6.60
CA ILE A 122 -16.66 -25.45 7.95
C ILE A 122 -16.88 -23.94 7.97
N SER A 123 -17.43 -23.38 9.05
CA SER A 123 -17.60 -21.92 9.15
C SER A 123 -16.24 -21.21 9.26
N LEU A 124 -16.20 -19.91 8.93
CA LEU A 124 -14.97 -19.12 9.06
C LEU A 124 -14.44 -19.13 10.52
N LYS A 125 -15.35 -19.03 11.49
CA LYS A 125 -15.00 -19.06 12.92
C LYS A 125 -14.35 -20.37 13.32
N GLU A 126 -14.87 -21.49 12.84
CA GLU A 126 -14.36 -22.81 13.18
C GLU A 126 -13.04 -23.11 12.44
N ILE A 127 -12.95 -22.79 11.15
CA ILE A 127 -11.73 -23.09 10.38
C ILE A 127 -10.53 -22.30 10.88
N ARG A 128 -10.74 -21.06 11.37
CA ARG A 128 -9.69 -20.25 12.01
C ARG A 128 -9.05 -20.90 13.24
N ASN A 129 -9.71 -21.88 13.85
CA ASN A 129 -9.18 -22.59 15.01
C ASN A 129 -8.40 -23.85 14.66
N THR A 130 -8.41 -24.30 13.39
CA THR A 130 -7.70 -25.52 12.99
C THR A 130 -6.19 -25.29 12.93
N GLU A 131 -5.43 -26.37 13.04
CA GLU A 131 -3.98 -26.31 12.97
C GLU A 131 -3.49 -25.90 11.57
N GLU A 132 -4.21 -26.27 10.51
CA GLU A 132 -3.90 -25.89 9.13
C GLU A 132 -4.07 -24.38 8.92
N PHE A 133 -5.09 -23.75 9.52
CA PHE A 133 -5.23 -22.30 9.43
C PHE A 133 -4.11 -21.58 10.18
N LYS A 134 -3.79 -22.00 11.40
CA LYS A 134 -2.69 -21.41 12.19
C LYS A 134 -1.36 -21.54 11.44
N ASP A 135 -1.11 -22.70 10.85
CA ASP A 135 0.10 -22.97 10.09
C ASP A 135 0.18 -22.12 8.81
N PHE A 136 -0.90 -22.10 8.02
CA PHE A 136 -1.03 -21.25 6.84
C PHE A 136 -0.80 -19.77 7.16
N ARG A 137 -1.54 -19.25 8.15
CA ARG A 137 -1.51 -17.84 8.55
C ARG A 137 -0.09 -17.40 8.90
N ALA A 138 0.58 -18.11 9.81
CA ALA A 138 1.89 -17.70 10.27
C ALA A 138 2.98 -17.89 9.19
N LYS A 139 2.91 -18.96 8.39
CA LYS A 139 3.90 -19.20 7.32
C LYS A 139 3.74 -18.25 6.14
N MET A 140 2.51 -17.84 5.81
CA MET A 140 2.28 -16.79 4.80
C MET A 140 2.88 -15.45 5.23
N HIS A 141 2.64 -15.01 6.47
CA HIS A 141 3.26 -13.79 7.00
C HIS A 141 4.78 -13.89 7.12
N PHE A 142 5.30 -15.07 7.52
CA PHE A 142 6.74 -15.30 7.54
C PHE A 142 7.35 -15.19 6.13
N LEU A 143 6.73 -15.82 5.13
CA LEU A 143 7.19 -15.76 3.75
C LEU A 143 7.17 -14.32 3.22
N HIS A 144 6.04 -13.61 3.37
CA HIS A 144 5.90 -12.19 3.02
C HIS A 144 7.06 -11.34 3.58
N ASN A 145 7.40 -11.52 4.86
CA ASN A 145 8.49 -10.77 5.49
C ASN A 145 9.88 -11.18 4.99
N ALA A 146 10.04 -12.42 4.53
CA ALA A 146 11.29 -12.91 3.99
C ALA A 146 11.59 -12.33 2.61
N LEU A 147 10.59 -12.09 1.75
CA LEU A 147 10.84 -11.74 0.35
C LEU A 147 11.64 -10.44 0.17
N PRO A 148 11.27 -9.27 0.75
CA PRO A 148 11.96 -8.01 0.46
C PRO A 148 13.43 -8.00 0.89
N GLY A 149 13.76 -8.71 1.97
CA GLY A 149 15.12 -8.75 2.53
C GLY A 149 16.04 -9.78 1.88
N ASN A 150 15.49 -10.71 1.11
CA ASN A 150 16.24 -11.80 0.47
C ASN A 150 16.36 -11.63 -1.04
N PHE A 151 15.41 -10.92 -1.64
CA PHE A 151 15.29 -10.78 -3.09
C PHE A 151 15.14 -9.30 -3.46
N SER A 152 14.31 -8.98 -4.44
CA SER A 152 14.02 -7.59 -4.81
C SER A 152 12.70 -7.11 -4.22
N GLU A 153 12.60 -5.79 -3.98
CA GLU A 153 11.33 -5.13 -3.61
C GLU A 153 10.27 -5.35 -4.70
N GLU A 154 10.67 -5.34 -5.97
CA GLU A 154 9.80 -5.62 -7.12
C GLU A 154 9.15 -6.99 -7.03
N LEU A 155 9.95 -8.03 -6.79
CA LEU A 155 9.45 -9.40 -6.65
C LEU A 155 8.51 -9.53 -5.46
N ALA A 156 8.84 -8.92 -4.32
CA ALA A 156 8.00 -8.98 -3.13
C ALA A 156 6.63 -8.31 -3.37
N CYS A 157 6.61 -7.13 -4.01
CA CYS A 157 5.37 -6.42 -4.33
C CYS A 157 4.49 -7.24 -5.29
N LEU A 158 5.06 -7.72 -6.41
CA LEU A 158 4.30 -8.47 -7.41
C LEU A 158 3.76 -9.80 -6.86
N TRP A 159 4.51 -10.45 -5.98
CA TRP A 159 4.07 -11.69 -5.33
C TRP A 159 2.77 -11.52 -4.56
N GLU A 160 2.59 -10.41 -3.84
CA GLU A 160 1.34 -10.13 -3.12
C GLU A 160 0.17 -9.93 -4.10
N PHE A 161 0.42 -9.26 -5.22
CA PHE A 161 -0.61 -8.96 -6.23
C PHE A 161 -1.11 -10.23 -6.90
N TYR A 162 -0.21 -11.17 -7.19
CA TYR A 162 -0.53 -12.43 -7.86
C TYR A 162 -1.49 -13.31 -7.04
N LEU A 163 -1.65 -13.06 -5.74
CA LEU A 163 -2.66 -13.74 -4.92
C LEU A 163 -4.11 -13.35 -5.28
N LEU A 164 -4.29 -12.29 -6.07
CA LEU A 164 -5.58 -11.83 -6.61
C LEU A 164 -5.88 -12.38 -8.01
N SER A 165 -4.97 -13.16 -8.61
CA SER A 165 -5.19 -13.70 -9.95
C SER A 165 -6.43 -14.58 -10.04
N GLY A 166 -7.13 -14.46 -11.17
CA GLY A 166 -8.43 -15.09 -11.41
C GLY A 166 -9.63 -14.27 -10.92
N MET A 167 -9.42 -13.18 -10.17
CA MET A 167 -10.47 -12.20 -9.86
C MET A 167 -10.67 -11.23 -11.03
N THR A 168 -11.90 -10.78 -11.27
CA THR A 168 -12.14 -9.59 -12.10
C THR A 168 -11.68 -8.34 -11.35
N LYS A 169 -11.45 -7.23 -12.05
CA LYS A 169 -11.18 -5.94 -11.41
C LYS A 169 -12.25 -5.56 -10.39
N ASP A 170 -13.53 -5.77 -10.70
CA ASP A 170 -14.63 -5.49 -9.78
C ASP A 170 -14.60 -6.37 -8.53
N GLU A 171 -14.26 -7.66 -8.67
CA GLU A 171 -14.10 -8.55 -7.52
C GLU A 171 -12.93 -8.09 -6.63
N ALA A 172 -11.80 -7.67 -7.23
CA ALA A 172 -10.67 -7.11 -6.50
C ALA A 172 -11.02 -5.79 -5.79
N LYS A 173 -11.74 -4.89 -6.46
CA LYS A 173 -12.25 -3.63 -5.87
C LYS A 173 -13.20 -3.89 -4.69
N ASN A 174 -14.13 -4.85 -4.84
CA ASN A 174 -15.04 -5.24 -3.76
C ASN A 174 -14.28 -5.83 -2.56
N LEU A 175 -13.30 -6.69 -2.82
CA LEU A 175 -12.46 -7.26 -1.78
C LEU A 175 -11.61 -6.17 -1.08
N ALA A 176 -11.09 -5.21 -1.83
CA ALA A 176 -10.38 -4.06 -1.29
C ALA A 176 -11.30 -3.23 -0.38
N LYS A 177 -12.55 -2.96 -0.79
CA LYS A 177 -13.54 -2.26 0.05
C LYS A 177 -13.78 -2.99 1.37
N GLU A 178 -14.05 -4.30 1.32
CA GLU A 178 -14.24 -5.13 2.52
C GLU A 178 -13.02 -5.06 3.46
N ALA A 179 -11.81 -5.16 2.89
CA ALA A 179 -10.57 -5.11 3.64
C ALA A 179 -10.36 -3.74 4.28
N ILE A 180 -10.50 -2.65 3.52
CA ILE A 180 -10.32 -1.28 4.01
C ILE A 180 -11.30 -0.99 5.15
N ASP A 181 -12.59 -1.28 4.97
CA ASP A 181 -13.62 -1.06 6.01
C ASP A 181 -13.30 -1.81 7.30
N THR A 182 -12.90 -3.07 7.18
CA THR A 182 -12.50 -3.89 8.33
C THR A 182 -11.29 -3.29 9.03
N LYS A 183 -10.26 -2.92 8.26
CA LYS A 183 -8.96 -2.47 8.78
C LYS A 183 -8.98 -1.05 9.34
N LEU A 184 -9.93 -0.21 8.91
CA LEU A 184 -10.23 1.07 9.56
C LEU A 184 -10.77 0.87 10.99
N GLY A 185 -11.51 -0.22 11.24
CA GLY A 185 -12.07 -0.56 12.55
C GLY A 185 -11.12 -1.30 13.49
N GLU A 186 -10.01 -1.85 12.99
CA GLU A 186 -9.05 -2.61 13.79
C GLU A 186 -8.01 -1.72 14.49
N ALA A 187 -7.42 -2.23 15.57
CA ALA A 187 -6.33 -1.56 16.27
C ALA A 187 -5.07 -1.49 15.41
N ILE A 188 -4.30 -0.40 15.58
CA ILE A 188 -3.02 -0.20 14.90
C ILE A 188 -1.90 -0.88 15.67
N GLY A 189 -0.98 -1.52 14.94
CA GLY A 189 0.31 -1.96 15.45
C GLY A 189 0.65 -3.41 15.12
N ASP A 190 1.80 -3.83 15.62
CA ASP A 190 2.36 -5.13 15.30
C ASP A 190 1.55 -6.29 15.90
N VAL A 191 1.24 -7.28 15.07
CA VAL A 191 0.64 -8.54 15.47
C VAL A 191 1.62 -9.67 15.20
N ILE A 192 1.89 -10.48 16.23
CA ILE A 192 2.73 -11.67 16.14
C ILE A 192 1.82 -12.91 16.05
N VAL A 193 2.09 -13.75 15.05
CA VAL A 193 1.37 -15.00 14.81
C VAL A 193 2.34 -16.18 14.81
N GLU A 194 2.00 -17.28 15.47
CA GLU A 194 2.82 -18.48 15.53
C GLU A 194 2.15 -19.62 14.74
N SER A 195 2.96 -20.38 14.00
CA SER A 195 2.49 -21.53 13.22
C SER A 195 2.15 -22.72 14.12
N SER A 196 1.56 -23.78 13.54
CA SER A 196 1.16 -24.95 14.33
C SER A 196 2.36 -25.63 15.00
N ARG A 197 2.20 -25.99 16.28
CA ARG A 197 3.15 -26.85 17.01
C ARG A 197 2.91 -28.33 16.78
N ILE A 198 1.81 -28.69 16.12
CA ILE A 198 1.41 -30.06 15.81
C ILE A 198 1.75 -30.38 14.36
N LEU A 199 1.31 -29.53 13.43
CA LEU A 199 1.60 -29.60 12.00
C LEU A 199 2.86 -28.80 11.67
N THR A 200 4.00 -29.19 12.23
CA THR A 200 5.23 -28.39 12.07
C THR A 200 5.71 -28.33 10.63
N GLY A 201 5.51 -29.40 9.86
CA GLY A 201 5.93 -29.48 8.46
C GLY A 201 7.45 -29.42 8.28
N GLU A 202 7.89 -29.12 7.06
CA GLU A 202 9.30 -29.00 6.68
C GLU A 202 9.95 -27.72 7.20
N ALA A 203 9.21 -26.62 7.27
CA ALA A 203 9.70 -25.35 7.80
C ALA A 203 9.83 -25.38 9.33
N GLY A 204 9.14 -26.29 10.01
CA GLY A 204 9.04 -26.29 11.46
C GLY A 204 8.15 -25.15 11.97
N VAL A 205 8.27 -24.84 13.26
CA VAL A 205 7.48 -23.76 13.89
C VAL A 205 8.09 -22.40 13.58
N VAL A 206 7.30 -21.50 13.03
CA VAL A 206 7.72 -20.13 12.68
C VAL A 206 6.83 -19.08 13.35
N LYS A 207 7.33 -17.84 13.44
CA LYS A 207 6.56 -16.68 13.86
C LYS A 207 6.53 -15.63 12.76
N GLY A 208 5.34 -15.30 12.28
CA GLY A 208 5.11 -14.15 11.42
C GLY A 208 4.83 -12.90 12.26
N ILE A 209 5.16 -11.73 11.72
CA ILE A 209 4.84 -10.42 12.31
C ILE A 209 4.28 -9.54 11.19
N TYR A 210 3.25 -8.76 11.46
CA TYR A 210 2.76 -7.78 10.50
C TYR A 210 2.23 -6.54 11.21
N ASP A 211 2.33 -5.38 10.55
CA ASP A 211 1.73 -4.13 11.04
C ASP A 211 0.26 -4.09 10.59
N ASN A 212 -0.65 -3.91 11.54
CA ASN A 212 -2.08 -3.99 11.32
C ASN A 212 -2.72 -2.61 11.34
N GLY A 213 -3.79 -2.45 10.54
CA GLY A 213 -4.73 -1.36 10.65
C GLY A 213 -4.45 -0.18 9.72
N LEU A 214 -5.54 0.53 9.39
CA LEU A 214 -5.52 1.70 8.52
C LEU A 214 -6.18 2.89 9.21
N ARG A 215 -5.77 4.12 8.91
CA ARG A 215 -6.56 5.32 9.26
C ARG A 215 -6.61 6.32 8.12
N ILE A 216 -7.77 6.94 7.96
CA ILE A 216 -7.93 8.14 7.15
C ILE A 216 -7.20 9.31 7.81
N ARG A 217 -6.54 10.13 7.01
CA ARG A 217 -6.00 11.42 7.43
C ARG A 217 -6.91 12.54 6.92
N SER A 218 -7.79 13.02 7.79
CA SER A 218 -8.67 14.17 7.53
C SER A 218 -7.92 15.39 6.99
N GLU A 219 -6.71 15.60 7.45
CA GLU A 219 -5.81 16.69 7.06
C GLU A 219 -5.36 16.59 5.60
N MET A 220 -5.09 15.36 5.12
CA MET A 220 -4.75 15.12 3.71
C MET A 220 -5.98 15.23 2.81
N ALA A 221 -7.13 14.70 3.26
CA ALA A 221 -8.38 14.88 2.55
C ALA A 221 -8.74 16.38 2.40
N ASN A 222 -8.61 17.16 3.46
CA ASN A 222 -8.81 18.61 3.42
C ASN A 222 -7.83 19.30 2.45
N LEU A 223 -6.55 18.94 2.48
CA LEU A 223 -5.55 19.44 1.54
C LEU A 223 -5.95 19.16 0.08
N TYR A 224 -6.43 17.95 -0.22
CA TYR A 224 -6.82 17.59 -1.58
C TYR A 224 -8.05 18.36 -2.06
N HIS A 225 -9.05 18.52 -1.20
CA HIS A 225 -10.21 19.37 -1.52
C HIS A 225 -9.81 20.81 -1.76
N GLU A 226 -8.89 21.35 -0.95
CA GLU A 226 -8.46 22.73 -1.07
C GLU A 226 -7.61 22.99 -2.32
N LEU A 227 -6.72 22.06 -2.69
CA LEU A 227 -6.01 22.09 -3.97
C LEU A 227 -7.01 22.10 -5.15
N LYS A 228 -7.94 21.14 -5.18
CA LYS A 228 -8.96 21.02 -6.25
C LYS A 228 -9.83 22.27 -6.35
N ARG A 229 -10.30 22.82 -5.21
CA ARG A 229 -11.12 24.06 -5.18
C ARG A 229 -10.39 25.29 -5.74
N ASN A 230 -9.07 25.29 -5.72
CA ASN A 230 -8.22 26.37 -6.22
C ASN A 230 -7.63 26.06 -7.61
N GLY A 231 -8.19 25.09 -8.33
CA GLY A 231 -7.79 24.78 -9.71
C GLY A 231 -6.42 24.11 -9.81
N ILE A 232 -5.99 23.41 -8.75
CA ILE A 232 -4.76 22.60 -8.72
C ILE A 232 -5.16 21.13 -8.68
N ASP A 233 -4.81 20.39 -9.72
CA ASP A 233 -5.15 18.96 -9.81
C ASP A 233 -4.33 18.13 -8.82
N VAL A 234 -4.94 17.06 -8.30
CA VAL A 234 -4.31 16.16 -7.32
C VAL A 234 -4.17 14.78 -7.96
N TYR A 235 -2.94 14.31 -8.09
CA TYR A 235 -2.60 12.97 -8.55
C TYR A 235 -2.10 12.10 -7.41
N VAL A 236 -2.43 10.81 -7.47
CA VAL A 236 -1.86 9.78 -6.60
C VAL A 236 -0.95 8.89 -7.42
N ILE A 237 0.27 8.67 -6.94
CA ILE A 237 1.22 7.70 -7.50
C ILE A 237 1.65 6.73 -6.41
N SER A 238 1.08 5.52 -6.42
CA SER A 238 1.26 4.51 -5.36
C SER A 238 1.96 3.26 -5.88
N ALA A 239 2.71 2.60 -5.00
CA ALA A 239 3.31 1.29 -5.27
C ALA A 239 2.34 0.11 -5.02
N SER A 240 1.14 0.37 -4.49
CA SER A 240 0.08 -0.63 -4.30
C SER A 240 -0.69 -0.90 -5.60
N MET A 241 -1.57 -1.90 -5.61
CA MET A 241 -2.41 -2.17 -6.78
C MET A 241 -3.43 -1.07 -7.08
N GLN A 242 -3.61 -0.79 -8.37
CA GLN A 242 -4.53 0.21 -8.91
C GLN A 242 -5.94 0.05 -8.34
N GLU A 243 -6.50 -1.16 -8.39
CA GLU A 243 -7.88 -1.43 -7.96
C GLU A 243 -8.11 -1.06 -6.49
N LEU A 244 -7.11 -1.25 -5.63
CA LEU A 244 -7.20 -0.93 -4.20
C LEU A 244 -7.17 0.58 -3.96
N ILE A 245 -6.23 1.26 -4.62
CA ILE A 245 -6.04 2.70 -4.44
C ILE A 245 -7.22 3.47 -5.03
N GLU A 246 -7.76 3.04 -6.16
CA GLU A 246 -8.99 3.60 -6.73
C GLU A 246 -10.14 3.53 -5.72
N VAL A 247 -10.37 2.37 -5.08
CA VAL A 247 -11.42 2.23 -4.07
C VAL A 247 -11.18 3.20 -2.90
N PHE A 248 -9.97 3.25 -2.35
CA PHE A 248 -9.71 4.07 -1.16
C PHE A 248 -9.72 5.58 -1.46
N ALA A 249 -9.23 5.98 -2.63
CA ALA A 249 -9.09 7.39 -3.00
C ALA A 249 -10.39 8.03 -3.52
N THR A 250 -11.27 7.24 -4.15
CA THR A 250 -12.43 7.77 -4.86
C THR A 250 -13.77 7.56 -4.12
N ASP A 251 -13.88 6.53 -3.27
CA ASP A 251 -15.12 6.27 -2.53
C ASP A 251 -15.39 7.41 -1.52
N LYS A 252 -16.58 8.01 -1.66
CA LYS A 252 -16.98 9.19 -0.88
C LYS A 252 -17.06 8.94 0.62
N SER A 253 -17.25 7.69 1.03
CA SER A 253 -17.27 7.32 2.45
C SER A 253 -15.93 7.53 3.15
N TYR A 254 -14.82 7.55 2.41
CA TYR A 254 -13.47 7.80 2.96
C TYR A 254 -13.06 9.28 2.92
N GLY A 255 -13.81 10.11 2.20
CA GLY A 255 -13.69 11.56 2.25
C GLY A 255 -12.58 12.19 1.42
N TYR A 256 -11.78 11.43 0.66
CA TYR A 256 -10.76 11.98 -0.25
C TYR A 256 -11.35 12.48 -1.57
N ASN A 257 -12.36 11.79 -2.12
CA ASN A 257 -13.12 12.14 -3.33
C ASN A 257 -12.23 12.58 -4.52
N LEU A 258 -11.14 11.83 -4.75
CA LEU A 258 -10.29 12.03 -5.91
C LEU A 258 -10.96 11.46 -7.16
N ASP A 259 -10.48 11.90 -8.32
CA ASP A 259 -10.97 11.43 -9.61
C ASP A 259 -10.16 10.20 -10.03
N GLU A 260 -10.83 9.15 -10.51
CA GLU A 260 -10.20 7.85 -10.83
C GLU A 260 -9.09 7.98 -11.89
N ASP A 261 -9.25 8.91 -12.86
CA ASP A 261 -8.26 9.19 -13.91
C ASP A 261 -7.01 9.93 -13.41
N LYS A 262 -6.97 10.30 -12.13
CA LYS A 262 -5.82 10.91 -11.44
C LYS A 262 -5.08 9.92 -10.55
N ILE A 263 -5.48 8.65 -10.54
CA ILE A 263 -4.85 7.57 -9.77
C ILE A 263 -3.94 6.74 -10.68
N TYR A 264 -2.66 6.70 -10.35
CA TYR A 264 -1.67 5.85 -11.01
C TYR A 264 -1.01 4.93 -9.99
N ALA A 265 -1.21 3.64 -10.13
CA ALA A 265 -0.58 2.64 -9.28
C ALA A 265 -0.20 1.41 -10.11
N MET A 266 0.31 0.37 -9.43
CA MET A 266 0.75 -0.84 -10.11
C MET A 266 -0.44 -1.61 -10.68
N ARG A 267 -0.27 -2.17 -11.88
CA ARG A 267 -1.33 -2.88 -12.60
C ARG A 267 -0.84 -4.27 -12.98
N LEU A 268 -1.68 -5.25 -12.73
CA LEU A 268 -1.54 -6.54 -13.39
C LEU A 268 -2.14 -6.46 -14.79
N ARG A 269 -1.69 -7.32 -15.69
CA ARG A 269 -2.38 -7.54 -16.96
C ARG A 269 -3.76 -8.14 -16.68
N THR A 270 -4.65 -7.97 -17.64
CA THR A 270 -5.98 -8.59 -17.60
C THR A 270 -6.29 -9.35 -18.87
N THR A 271 -7.19 -10.32 -18.76
CA THR A 271 -7.87 -10.90 -19.93
C THR A 271 -8.83 -9.87 -20.55
N ILE A 272 -9.46 -10.23 -21.67
CA ILE A 272 -10.50 -9.40 -22.31
C ILE A 272 -11.76 -9.21 -21.43
N ASP A 273 -11.96 -10.09 -20.45
CA ASP A 273 -13.07 -10.05 -19.49
C ASP A 273 -12.66 -9.38 -18.17
N ASP A 274 -11.61 -8.56 -18.18
CA ASP A 274 -11.06 -7.85 -17.02
C ASP A 274 -10.64 -8.76 -15.84
N VAL A 275 -10.28 -10.02 -16.13
CA VAL A 275 -9.74 -10.94 -15.13
C VAL A 275 -8.24 -10.71 -14.95
N LEU A 276 -7.82 -10.45 -13.71
CA LEU A 276 -6.42 -10.26 -13.30
C LEU A 276 -5.62 -11.54 -13.56
N ILE A 277 -4.48 -11.39 -14.25
CA ILE A 277 -3.50 -12.46 -14.46
C ILE A 277 -2.22 -12.16 -13.66
N ASP A 278 -1.47 -13.20 -13.29
CA ASP A 278 -0.25 -13.10 -12.47
C ASP A 278 0.94 -12.53 -13.25
N GLU A 279 0.75 -11.43 -13.98
CA GLU A 279 1.77 -10.78 -14.82
C GLU A 279 1.63 -9.26 -14.68
N PHE A 280 2.74 -8.55 -14.53
CA PHE A 280 2.73 -7.09 -14.45
C PHE A 280 2.39 -6.49 -15.81
N ASN A 281 1.65 -5.37 -15.82
CA ASN A 281 1.35 -4.64 -17.04
C ASN A 281 2.43 -3.59 -17.35
N GLU A 282 3.36 -3.95 -18.23
CA GLU A 282 4.49 -3.11 -18.66
C GLU A 282 4.09 -1.89 -19.50
N ASP A 283 2.82 -1.78 -19.94
CA ASP A 283 2.32 -0.55 -20.55
C ASP A 283 2.40 0.64 -19.57
N TYR A 284 2.40 0.34 -18.28
CA TYR A 284 2.53 1.31 -17.19
C TYR A 284 3.88 1.19 -16.51
N ALA A 285 4.39 2.30 -15.99
CA ALA A 285 5.62 2.28 -15.21
C ALA A 285 5.42 1.48 -13.92
N PHE A 286 6.47 0.80 -13.46
CA PHE A 286 6.49 0.18 -12.14
C PHE A 286 6.58 1.28 -11.08
N THR A 287 5.46 1.69 -10.48
CA THR A 287 5.28 2.92 -9.68
C THR A 287 5.97 2.92 -8.31
N GLN A 288 7.26 2.57 -8.28
CA GLN A 288 8.16 2.61 -7.14
C GLN A 288 9.51 3.18 -7.60
N LYS A 289 10.14 4.02 -6.76
CA LYS A 289 11.39 4.73 -7.11
C LYS A 289 11.21 5.45 -8.45
N GLU A 290 12.19 5.34 -9.36
CA GLU A 290 12.21 6.03 -10.66
C GLU A 290 10.90 5.87 -11.46
N GLY A 291 10.19 4.75 -11.34
CA GLY A 291 8.92 4.57 -12.06
C GLY A 291 7.81 5.51 -11.59
N LYS A 292 7.88 6.05 -10.36
CA LYS A 292 6.99 7.14 -9.93
C LYS A 292 7.23 8.41 -10.73
N SER A 293 8.49 8.77 -10.94
CA SER A 293 8.83 9.93 -11.78
C SER A 293 8.58 9.67 -13.26
N GLU A 294 8.81 8.44 -13.72
CA GLU A 294 8.49 8.02 -15.07
C GLU A 294 6.98 8.15 -15.36
N THR A 295 6.12 7.83 -14.39
CA THR A 295 4.67 8.05 -14.51
C THR A 295 4.33 9.52 -14.73
N ILE A 296 4.98 10.42 -13.98
CA ILE A 296 4.78 11.86 -14.14
C ILE A 296 5.19 12.30 -15.56
N GLU A 297 6.37 11.89 -16.01
CA GLU A 297 6.89 12.18 -17.35
C GLU A 297 5.98 11.67 -18.46
N ARG A 298 5.54 10.41 -18.38
CA ARG A 298 4.82 9.73 -19.47
C ARG A 298 3.34 10.10 -19.54
N PHE A 299 2.68 10.35 -18.41
CA PHE A 299 1.22 10.37 -18.35
C PHE A 299 0.61 11.67 -17.79
N ILE A 300 1.42 12.54 -17.19
CA ILE A 300 0.93 13.72 -16.46
C ILE A 300 1.45 15.02 -17.06
N ARG A 301 2.78 15.20 -17.19
CA ARG A 301 3.39 16.51 -17.53
C ARG A 301 2.86 17.18 -18.78
N ASP A 302 2.58 16.42 -19.84
CA ASP A 302 2.08 16.95 -21.10
C ASP A 302 0.71 17.64 -20.95
N LYS A 303 -0.08 17.25 -19.94
CA LYS A 303 -1.36 17.89 -19.60
C LYS A 303 -1.15 19.29 -18.99
N TYR A 304 0.06 19.62 -18.55
CA TYR A 304 0.42 20.85 -17.84
C TYR A 304 1.57 21.61 -18.52
N GLU A 305 1.59 21.63 -19.86
CA GLU A 305 2.59 22.36 -20.67
C GLU A 305 4.03 21.92 -20.35
N GLY A 306 4.22 20.64 -19.99
CA GLY A 306 5.51 20.08 -19.61
C GLY A 306 5.98 20.46 -18.20
N LYS A 307 5.18 21.16 -17.38
CA LYS A 307 5.56 21.54 -16.00
C LYS A 307 5.57 20.32 -15.08
N GLY A 308 6.50 20.28 -14.14
CA GLY A 308 6.50 19.34 -13.01
C GLY A 308 5.45 19.68 -11.94
N PRO A 309 5.23 18.79 -10.96
CA PRO A 309 4.31 19.04 -9.85
C PRO A 309 4.85 20.14 -8.93
N ILE A 310 3.98 21.04 -8.49
CA ILE A 310 4.36 22.15 -7.59
C ILE A 310 4.55 21.67 -6.13
N LEU A 311 3.87 20.58 -5.78
CA LEU A 311 3.86 19.94 -4.48
C LEU A 311 3.96 18.44 -4.67
N VAL A 312 4.90 17.80 -3.97
CA VAL A 312 5.01 16.34 -3.94
C VAL A 312 4.99 15.85 -2.51
N GLY A 313 4.17 14.84 -2.19
CA GLY A 313 4.11 14.20 -0.89
C GLY A 313 4.59 12.74 -0.90
N GLY A 314 5.36 12.35 0.11
CA GLY A 314 5.86 10.98 0.28
C GLY A 314 6.34 10.70 1.71
N ASP A 315 6.68 9.44 2.00
CA ASP A 315 7.11 9.01 3.33
C ASP A 315 8.31 8.04 3.33
N ALA A 316 8.69 7.51 2.16
CA ALA A 316 9.72 6.49 2.06
C ALA A 316 10.66 6.69 0.85
N LEU A 317 11.76 5.92 0.83
CA LEU A 317 12.73 5.92 -0.27
C LEU A 317 12.10 5.58 -1.63
N GLY A 318 10.96 4.87 -1.64
CA GLY A 318 10.19 4.62 -2.87
C GLY A 318 9.64 5.89 -3.54
N ASP A 319 9.58 7.01 -2.81
CA ASP A 319 9.07 8.31 -3.28
C ASP A 319 10.17 9.28 -3.71
N GLU A 320 11.43 8.96 -3.38
CA GLU A 320 12.54 9.90 -3.46
C GLU A 320 12.69 10.52 -4.85
N SER A 321 12.51 9.71 -5.90
CA SER A 321 12.65 10.21 -7.28
C SER A 321 11.58 11.26 -7.61
N MET A 322 10.32 11.07 -7.21
CA MET A 322 9.28 12.04 -7.53
C MET A 322 9.37 13.28 -6.64
N LEU A 323 9.88 13.12 -5.41
CA LEU A 323 10.16 14.23 -4.49
C LEU A 323 11.29 15.15 -5.02
N THR A 324 12.30 14.61 -5.68
CA THR A 324 13.55 15.34 -5.94
C THR A 324 13.77 15.75 -7.40
N LYS A 325 13.23 15.01 -8.37
CA LYS A 325 13.61 15.11 -9.79
C LYS A 325 13.09 16.35 -10.50
N PHE A 326 11.93 16.88 -10.09
CA PHE A 326 11.27 17.97 -10.81
C PHE A 326 11.70 19.34 -10.27
N ARG A 327 12.21 20.19 -11.16
CA ARG A 327 12.66 21.55 -10.81
C ARG A 327 11.52 22.49 -10.45
N ASP A 328 10.33 22.22 -10.97
CA ASP A 328 9.11 23.00 -10.69
C ASP A 328 8.54 22.73 -9.30
N THR A 329 9.00 21.67 -8.61
CA THR A 329 8.57 21.35 -7.26
C THR A 329 9.11 22.36 -6.25
N GLU A 330 8.21 23.16 -5.72
CA GLU A 330 8.48 24.20 -4.71
C GLU A 330 8.43 23.64 -3.29
N VAL A 331 7.56 22.66 -3.06
CA VAL A 331 7.35 22.04 -1.74
C VAL A 331 7.39 20.52 -1.85
N ILE A 332 8.14 19.91 -0.93
CA ILE A 332 8.10 18.47 -0.69
C ILE A 332 7.57 18.19 0.71
N LEU A 333 6.38 17.60 0.78
CA LEU A 333 5.74 17.21 2.04
C LEU A 333 6.22 15.82 2.44
N ILE A 334 7.01 15.74 3.51
CA ILE A 334 7.55 14.47 4.02
C ILE A 334 6.73 14.05 5.23
N MET A 335 5.95 12.97 5.07
CA MET A 335 5.25 12.31 6.18
C MET A 335 6.23 11.44 6.95
N LYS A 336 6.93 12.04 7.92
CA LYS A 336 8.13 11.46 8.53
C LYS A 336 7.88 10.09 9.15
N ARG A 337 8.74 9.14 8.76
CA ARG A 337 8.90 7.81 9.37
C ARG A 337 10.31 7.66 9.91
N GLU A 338 10.46 6.90 10.99
CA GLU A 338 11.78 6.62 11.56
C GLU A 338 12.69 5.93 10.53
N GLY A 339 13.90 6.44 10.35
CA GLY A 339 14.89 5.89 9.40
C GLY A 339 14.56 6.06 7.91
N LYS A 340 13.54 6.85 7.54
CA LYS A 340 13.14 7.07 6.14
C LYS A 340 13.27 8.53 5.74
N LEU A 341 13.75 8.76 4.51
CA LEU A 341 13.94 10.08 3.91
C LEU A 341 14.81 11.02 4.75
N ASP A 342 15.70 10.48 5.60
CA ASP A 342 16.62 11.26 6.43
C ASP A 342 17.57 12.13 5.60
N ASN A 343 17.84 11.73 4.36
CA ASN A 343 18.63 12.50 3.40
C ASN A 343 17.91 13.76 2.88
N LEU A 344 16.57 13.83 2.98
CA LEU A 344 15.77 14.95 2.47
C LEU A 344 15.30 15.92 3.56
N VAL A 345 15.52 15.63 4.85
CA VAL A 345 15.02 16.47 5.95
C VAL A 345 15.61 17.89 5.95
N ASN A 346 16.78 18.06 5.35
CA ASN A 346 17.48 19.35 5.22
C ASN A 346 17.28 20.02 3.86
N ASP A 347 16.48 19.45 2.95
CA ASP A 347 16.13 20.12 1.70
C ASP A 347 15.32 21.38 2.03
N LYS A 348 15.69 22.52 1.45
CA LYS A 348 15.04 23.82 1.69
C LYS A 348 13.54 23.84 1.33
N ARG A 349 13.09 22.89 0.50
CA ARG A 349 11.70 22.71 0.08
C ARG A 349 10.90 21.80 1.04
N ALA A 350 11.58 21.12 1.97
CA ALA A 350 10.99 20.09 2.80
C ALA A 350 10.08 20.66 3.89
N LEU A 351 8.84 20.16 3.93
CA LEU A 351 7.90 20.31 5.03
C LEU A 351 7.78 18.97 5.73
N ILE A 352 8.31 18.87 6.95
CA ILE A 352 8.33 17.62 7.70
C ILE A 352 7.09 17.57 8.58
N GLN A 353 6.25 16.57 8.35
CA GLN A 353 5.05 16.33 9.14
C GLN A 353 5.19 15.01 9.91
N TYR A 354 5.14 15.11 11.24
CA TYR A 354 5.22 13.96 12.13
C TYR A 354 3.84 13.38 12.44
N ARG A 355 3.83 12.19 13.03
CA ARG A 355 2.63 11.50 13.49
C ARG A 355 2.89 10.70 14.75
N ASN A 356 1.83 10.42 15.49
CA ASN A 356 1.86 9.41 16.54
C ASN A 356 1.72 8.02 15.89
N PHE A 357 2.76 7.19 16.00
CA PHE A 357 2.77 5.86 15.39
C PHE A 357 1.66 4.93 15.92
N LYS A 358 1.29 5.06 17.20
CA LYS A 358 0.27 4.19 17.82
C LYS A 358 -1.16 4.52 17.37
N THR A 359 -1.44 5.79 17.08
CA THR A 359 -2.79 6.24 16.73
C THR A 359 -2.95 6.55 15.24
N GLY A 360 -1.83 6.73 14.53
CA GLY A 360 -1.82 7.18 13.14
C GLY A 360 -2.06 8.68 12.95
N LEU A 361 -2.43 9.41 14.00
CA LEU A 361 -2.79 10.82 13.92
C LEU A 361 -1.55 11.70 13.69
N LEU A 362 -1.69 12.78 12.91
CA LEU A 362 -0.62 13.77 12.76
C LEU A 362 -0.27 14.42 14.11
N ASP A 363 0.98 14.84 14.24
CA ASP A 363 1.51 15.56 15.41
C ASP A 363 1.73 17.03 15.05
N PRO A 364 1.06 17.98 15.72
CA PRO A 364 1.18 19.41 15.40
C PRO A 364 2.49 20.06 15.90
N LYS A 365 3.35 19.33 16.61
CA LYS A 365 4.58 19.90 17.17
C LYS A 365 5.56 20.40 16.11
N ASN A 366 6.27 21.48 16.46
CA ASN A 366 7.48 21.91 15.79
C ASN A 366 8.65 21.11 16.36
N TYR A 367 9.40 20.43 15.49
CA TYR A 367 10.60 19.67 15.82
C TYR A 367 11.83 20.34 15.25
#